data_AF-A0A3A3H8K7-F1
#
_entry.id   AF-A0A3A3H8K7-F1
#
_cell.length_a   1.000
_cell.length_b   1.000
_cell.length_c   1.000
_cell.angle_alpha   90.00
_cell.angle_beta   90.00
_cell.angle_gamma   90.00
#
_symmetry.space_group_name_H-M   'P 1'
#
loop_
_entity.id
_entity.type
_entity.pdbx_description
1 polymer ?
#
loop_
_entity_poly.entity_id
_entity_poly.type
_entity_poly.pdbx_seq_one_letter_code
_entity_poly.pdbx_strand_id
1 'polypeptide(L)'
;MKWLLPRSLPAWVLLIVIAGLLAIQVSTLSIVSRERVASNTILDLFRLNDRALSLVKLMYAASPEERKHVAAGLSVAPYVLSISDTPAITSSIPADDEMAELEDVIVGRLTKFGVEEARVRRESAQAQEHPKHKVTEPDDNLGGIERELLDLSADFNKTDTLVASIEFKDGQWLNFVMPSTPLSPILTTDSLPLYGSVAALVVLLSIWSLRRLTAPYRALESAVRRIGDDLKSPPLAERGSSEYKSAARAVNTMQARLREYVEDRELLAAALAHDLRTPLTRIRLRLELLRNSPLRTALMQNLADIEAISSSVLDFATYEAKGEEPERIDFWSLVDSVADGNPQVVFDGSRKHARGLVCYGRTVALRRCVTNLVDNAVKYGGKARLVLSQNETEILLTIDDDGPGIPEGQMEKIFRPFARVEASRNRQTGGFGLGLTIARNIARRFGGDVRLHNRTGGGLRAELTIPLAKGAQLHAAQ
;
A
#
# COMPACT_ATOMS: atom_id res chain seq x y z
N MET A 1 1.21 -17.93 8.61
CA MET A 1 0.24 -17.29 7.69
C MET A 1 0.12 -15.76 7.80
N LYS A 2 0.90 -15.02 8.62
CA LYS A 2 0.77 -13.55 8.80
C LYS A 2 1.46 -12.66 7.73
N TRP A 3 1.95 -13.23 6.62
CA TRP A 3 2.79 -12.50 5.66
C TRP A 3 2.16 -12.23 4.28
N LEU A 4 0.93 -12.68 4.05
CA LEU A 4 0.23 -12.49 2.77
C LEU A 4 -0.70 -11.27 2.73
N LEU A 5 -0.90 -10.60 3.86
CA LEU A 5 -1.84 -9.48 3.95
C LEU A 5 -1.13 -8.14 3.70
N PRO A 6 -1.65 -7.30 2.79
CA PRO A 6 -1.08 -6.00 2.54
C PRO A 6 -1.13 -5.09 3.77
N ARG A 7 -0.08 -4.28 3.96
CA ARG A 7 0.00 -3.30 5.06
C ARG A 7 -0.64 -1.95 4.74
N SER A 8 -0.90 -1.66 3.46
CA SER A 8 -1.46 -0.38 3.05
C SER A 8 -2.97 -0.49 2.83
N LEU A 9 -3.72 0.51 3.34
CA LEU A 9 -5.17 0.62 3.18
C LEU A 9 -5.62 0.50 1.70
N PRO A 10 -4.92 1.11 0.73
CA PRO A 10 -5.29 0.95 -0.68
C PRO A 10 -5.15 -0.49 -1.20
N ALA A 11 -4.15 -1.24 -0.73
CA ALA A 11 -3.98 -2.62 -1.15
C ALA A 11 -5.04 -3.55 -0.53
N TRP A 12 -5.55 -3.21 0.67
CA TRP A 12 -6.75 -3.86 1.23
C TRP A 12 -8.00 -3.59 0.40
N VAL A 13 -8.24 -2.35 -0.01
CA VAL A 13 -9.37 -2.00 -0.88
C VAL A 13 -9.29 -2.77 -2.20
N LEU A 14 -8.11 -2.87 -2.81
CA LEU A 14 -7.91 -3.64 -4.02
C LEU A 14 -8.22 -5.12 -3.83
N LEU A 15 -7.74 -5.73 -2.74
CA LEU A 15 -8.00 -7.14 -2.44
C LEU A 15 -9.50 -7.38 -2.28
N ILE A 16 -10.21 -6.49 -1.56
CA ILE A 16 -11.67 -6.59 -1.38
C ILE A 16 -12.40 -6.46 -2.71
N VAL A 17 -12.03 -5.50 -3.57
CA VAL A 17 -12.66 -5.31 -4.88
C VAL A 17 -12.41 -6.52 -5.79
N ILE A 18 -11.17 -7.02 -5.88
CA ILE A 18 -10.84 -8.19 -6.69
C ILE A 18 -11.59 -9.43 -6.16
N ALA A 19 -11.56 -9.66 -4.85
CA ALA A 19 -12.25 -10.79 -4.23
C ALA A 19 -13.78 -10.72 -4.46
N GLY A 20 -14.37 -9.53 -4.32
CA GLY A 20 -15.79 -9.31 -4.59
C GLY A 20 -16.16 -9.56 -6.04
N LEU A 21 -15.37 -9.05 -7.00
CA LEU A 21 -15.62 -9.26 -8.41
C LEU A 21 -15.45 -10.73 -8.82
N LEU A 22 -14.44 -11.43 -8.29
CA LEU A 22 -14.27 -12.86 -8.52
C LEU A 22 -15.42 -13.68 -7.92
N ALA A 23 -15.86 -13.35 -6.71
CA ALA A 23 -17.01 -14.02 -6.08
C ALA A 23 -18.29 -13.84 -6.90
N ILE A 24 -18.52 -12.64 -7.46
CA ILE A 24 -19.64 -12.38 -8.37
C ILE A 24 -19.52 -13.24 -9.62
N GLN A 25 -18.36 -13.29 -10.26
CA GLN A 25 -18.15 -14.11 -11.48
C GLN A 25 -18.41 -15.60 -11.23
N VAL A 26 -17.88 -16.15 -10.13
CA VAL A 26 -18.11 -17.55 -9.73
C VAL A 26 -19.59 -17.80 -9.45
N SER A 27 -20.27 -16.87 -8.79
CA SER A 27 -21.70 -16.97 -8.50
C SER A 27 -22.53 -16.97 -9.78
N THR A 28 -22.26 -16.05 -10.71
CA THR A 28 -22.93 -16.01 -12.02
C THR A 28 -22.70 -17.31 -12.79
N LEU A 29 -21.47 -17.82 -12.82
CA LEU A 29 -21.16 -19.09 -13.49
C LEU A 29 -21.94 -20.26 -12.87
N SER A 30 -22.06 -20.28 -11.54
CA SER A 30 -22.82 -21.30 -10.82
C SER A 30 -24.33 -21.21 -11.10
N ILE A 31 -24.89 -20.00 -11.19
CA ILE A 31 -26.31 -19.78 -11.54
C ILE A 31 -26.58 -20.30 -12.95
N VAL A 32 -25.79 -19.86 -13.94
CA VAL A 32 -25.94 -20.29 -15.34
C VAL A 32 -25.78 -21.81 -15.45
N SER A 33 -24.87 -22.41 -14.68
CA SER A 33 -24.70 -23.85 -14.63
C SER A 33 -25.97 -24.59 -14.22
N ARG A 34 -26.60 -24.13 -13.14
CA ARG A 34 -27.80 -24.77 -12.59
C ARG A 34 -29.00 -24.58 -13.51
N GLU A 35 -29.17 -23.38 -14.05
CA GLU A 35 -30.25 -23.05 -14.98
C GLU A 35 -30.17 -23.88 -16.27
N ARG A 36 -28.97 -24.14 -16.78
CA ARG A 36 -28.75 -24.99 -17.96
C ARG A 36 -29.15 -26.45 -17.71
N VAL A 37 -28.81 -27.00 -16.54
CA VAL A 37 -29.20 -28.37 -16.15
C VAL A 37 -30.72 -28.50 -16.05
N ALA A 38 -31.37 -27.54 -15.38
CA ALA A 38 -32.83 -27.53 -15.26
C ALA A 38 -33.51 -27.41 -16.63
N SER A 39 -33.02 -26.51 -17.50
CA SER A 39 -33.56 -26.31 -18.84
C SER A 39 -33.42 -27.57 -19.72
N ASN A 40 -32.27 -28.23 -19.70
CA ASN A 40 -32.06 -29.48 -20.45
C ASN A 40 -32.99 -30.59 -19.96
N THR A 41 -33.19 -30.70 -18.63
CA THR A 41 -34.10 -31.70 -18.05
C THR A 41 -35.53 -31.51 -18.58
N ILE A 42 -36.06 -30.29 -18.54
CA ILE A 42 -37.41 -29.99 -19.06
C ILE A 42 -37.51 -30.30 -20.56
N LEU A 43 -36.47 -29.96 -21.34
CA LEU A 43 -36.43 -30.27 -22.77
C LEU A 43 -36.44 -31.78 -23.04
N ASP A 44 -35.73 -32.58 -22.24
CA ASP A 44 -35.71 -34.03 -22.38
C ASP A 44 -37.08 -34.65 -22.06
N LEU A 45 -37.75 -34.18 -21.00
CA LEU A 45 -39.11 -34.62 -20.66
C LEU A 45 -40.10 -34.25 -21.77
N PHE A 46 -40.00 -33.03 -22.31
CA PHE A 46 -40.81 -32.59 -23.44
C PHE A 46 -40.62 -33.48 -24.68
N ARG A 47 -39.36 -33.78 -25.04
CA ARG A 47 -39.01 -34.65 -26.17
C ARG A 47 -39.54 -36.08 -25.98
N LEU A 48 -39.43 -36.63 -24.78
CA LEU A 48 -39.96 -37.96 -24.47
C LEU A 48 -41.47 -38.01 -24.67
N ASN A 49 -42.18 -37.03 -24.11
CA ASN A 49 -43.64 -36.95 -24.24
C ASN A 49 -44.08 -36.75 -25.71
N ASP A 50 -43.40 -35.92 -26.49
CA ASP A 50 -43.74 -35.72 -27.91
C ASP A 50 -43.42 -36.96 -28.77
N ARG A 51 -42.33 -37.67 -28.43
CA ARG A 51 -42.00 -38.96 -29.07
C ARG A 51 -43.02 -40.04 -28.72
N ALA A 52 -43.43 -40.15 -27.45
CA ALA A 52 -44.49 -41.06 -27.00
C ALA A 52 -45.78 -40.84 -27.80
N LEU A 53 -46.21 -39.58 -27.91
CA LEU A 53 -47.38 -39.19 -28.70
C LEU A 53 -47.26 -39.59 -30.17
N SER A 54 -46.10 -39.35 -30.78
CA SER A 54 -45.86 -39.65 -32.19
C SER A 54 -45.87 -41.17 -32.46
N LEU A 55 -45.20 -41.95 -31.61
CA LEU A 55 -45.13 -43.41 -31.73
C LEU A 55 -46.49 -44.05 -31.48
N VAL A 56 -47.20 -43.65 -30.41
CA VAL A 56 -48.53 -44.18 -30.10
C VAL A 56 -49.53 -43.86 -31.21
N LYS A 57 -49.54 -42.63 -31.73
CA LYS A 57 -50.42 -42.28 -32.87
C LYS A 57 -50.13 -43.12 -34.11
N LEU A 58 -48.85 -43.37 -34.41
CA LEU A 58 -48.46 -44.19 -35.56
C LEU A 58 -48.91 -45.65 -35.39
N MET A 59 -48.83 -46.18 -34.17
CA MET A 59 -49.09 -47.58 -33.86
C MET A 59 -50.54 -47.89 -33.50
N TYR A 60 -51.34 -46.89 -33.11
CA TYR A 60 -52.72 -47.06 -32.66
C TYR A 60 -53.62 -47.75 -33.69
N ALA A 61 -53.47 -47.39 -34.97
CA ALA A 61 -54.26 -47.97 -36.06
C ALA A 61 -53.71 -49.30 -36.59
N ALA A 62 -52.52 -49.71 -36.15
CA ALA A 62 -51.84 -50.91 -36.61
C ALA A 62 -52.21 -52.13 -35.76
N SER A 63 -52.22 -53.31 -36.38
CA SER A 63 -52.39 -54.59 -35.71
C SER A 63 -51.17 -54.95 -34.82
N PRO A 64 -51.33 -55.85 -33.84
CA PRO A 64 -50.24 -56.25 -32.94
C PRO A 64 -48.94 -56.70 -33.63
N GLU A 65 -49.06 -57.39 -34.77
CA GLU A 65 -47.89 -57.86 -35.54
C GLU A 65 -47.28 -56.74 -36.40
N GLU A 66 -48.11 -55.84 -36.95
CA GLU A 66 -47.61 -54.65 -37.66
C GLU A 66 -46.87 -53.71 -36.72
N ARG A 67 -47.32 -53.53 -35.48
CA ARG A 67 -46.61 -52.72 -34.47
C ARG A 67 -45.20 -53.25 -34.21
N LYS A 68 -45.03 -54.57 -34.09
CA LYS A 68 -43.70 -55.20 -33.93
C LYS A 68 -42.80 -54.92 -35.13
N HIS A 69 -43.33 -54.99 -36.35
CA HIS A 69 -42.57 -54.70 -37.57
C HIS A 69 -42.17 -53.22 -37.66
N VAL A 70 -43.10 -52.31 -37.36
CA VAL A 70 -42.85 -50.86 -37.32
C VAL A 70 -41.82 -50.50 -36.24
N ALA A 71 -41.92 -51.11 -35.06
CA ALA A 71 -40.97 -50.88 -33.97
C ALA A 71 -39.54 -51.32 -34.35
N ALA A 72 -39.39 -52.50 -34.95
CA ALA A 72 -38.10 -53.00 -35.42
C ALA A 72 -37.48 -52.11 -36.50
N GLY A 73 -38.30 -51.57 -37.43
CA GLY A 73 -37.82 -50.67 -38.49
C GLY A 73 -37.44 -49.26 -38.00
N LEU A 74 -37.99 -48.80 -36.87
CA LEU A 74 -37.72 -47.48 -36.29
C LEU A 74 -36.66 -47.50 -35.18
N SER A 75 -36.24 -48.69 -34.72
CA SER A 75 -35.24 -48.84 -33.66
C SER A 75 -33.83 -48.58 -34.21
N VAL A 76 -33.22 -47.47 -33.81
CA VAL A 76 -31.87 -47.05 -34.22
C VAL A 76 -31.13 -46.50 -33.02
N ALA A 77 -29.97 -47.08 -32.66
CA ALA A 77 -29.16 -46.61 -31.54
C ALA A 77 -28.78 -45.12 -31.71
N PRO A 78 -28.85 -44.30 -30.64
CA PRO A 78 -29.12 -44.65 -29.24
C PRO A 78 -30.62 -44.76 -28.87
N TYR A 79 -31.52 -44.62 -29.83
CA TYR A 79 -32.97 -44.69 -29.64
C TYR A 79 -33.54 -46.09 -29.90
N VAL A 80 -33.47 -46.95 -28.89
CA VAL A 80 -33.99 -48.33 -28.97
C VAL A 80 -35.50 -48.34 -28.79
N LEU A 81 -36.19 -49.14 -29.61
CA LEU A 81 -37.65 -49.28 -29.63
C LEU A 81 -38.04 -50.74 -29.74
N SER A 82 -39.03 -51.18 -28.95
CA SER A 82 -39.55 -52.54 -28.99
C SER A 82 -41.03 -52.60 -28.59
N ILE A 83 -41.71 -53.64 -29.06
CA ILE A 83 -43.07 -54.01 -28.65
C ILE A 83 -42.97 -55.38 -27.98
N SER A 84 -43.50 -55.52 -26.77
CA SER A 84 -43.51 -56.78 -26.01
C SER A 84 -44.75 -56.90 -25.15
N ASP A 85 -45.01 -58.08 -24.59
CA ASP A 85 -46.13 -58.31 -23.68
C ASP A 85 -45.83 -57.89 -22.23
N THR A 86 -44.60 -57.43 -21.98
CA THR A 86 -44.13 -56.94 -20.68
C THR A 86 -43.53 -55.55 -20.79
N PRO A 87 -43.67 -54.70 -19.76
CA PRO A 87 -42.98 -53.42 -19.71
C PRO A 87 -41.47 -53.62 -19.49
N ALA A 88 -40.66 -52.74 -20.09
CA ALA A 88 -39.25 -52.62 -19.76
C ALA A 88 -39.05 -52.11 -18.31
N ILE A 89 -40.00 -51.31 -17.80
CA ILE A 89 -40.03 -50.84 -16.42
C ILE A 89 -40.98 -51.71 -15.59
N THR A 90 -40.39 -52.58 -14.75
CA THR A 90 -41.14 -53.56 -13.95
C THR A 90 -41.85 -52.96 -12.74
N SER A 91 -41.33 -51.86 -12.18
CA SER A 91 -41.98 -51.13 -11.07
C SER A 91 -43.14 -50.29 -11.59
N SER A 92 -44.29 -50.37 -10.94
CA SER A 92 -45.44 -49.48 -11.17
C SER A 92 -45.40 -48.21 -10.32
N ILE A 93 -44.38 -48.06 -9.47
CA ILE A 93 -44.18 -46.88 -8.62
C ILE A 93 -43.16 -45.96 -9.33
N PRO A 94 -43.51 -44.68 -9.59
CA PRO A 94 -42.60 -43.71 -10.17
C PRO A 94 -41.34 -43.52 -9.31
N ALA A 95 -40.22 -43.20 -9.95
CA ALA A 95 -38.94 -43.03 -9.26
C ALA A 95 -38.88 -41.71 -8.45
N ASP A 96 -39.52 -40.66 -8.93
CA ASP A 96 -39.61 -39.34 -8.31
C ASP A 96 -40.91 -38.62 -8.74
N ASP A 97 -41.17 -37.47 -8.13
CA ASP A 97 -42.38 -36.66 -8.39
C ASP A 97 -42.43 -36.15 -9.84
N GLU A 98 -41.28 -35.84 -10.47
CA GLU A 98 -41.23 -35.37 -11.86
C GLU A 98 -41.64 -36.47 -12.85
N MET A 99 -41.18 -37.71 -12.63
CA MET A 99 -41.58 -38.87 -13.45
C MET A 99 -43.08 -39.18 -13.24
N ALA A 100 -43.58 -39.09 -12.01
CA ALA A 100 -44.99 -39.30 -11.72
C ALA A 100 -45.89 -38.31 -12.48
N GLU A 101 -45.56 -37.01 -12.44
CA GLU A 101 -46.29 -36.00 -13.21
C GLU A 101 -46.21 -36.26 -14.72
N LEU A 102 -45.06 -36.70 -15.23
CA LEU A 102 -44.91 -37.01 -16.64
C LEU A 102 -45.72 -38.23 -17.08
N GLU A 103 -45.76 -39.29 -16.27
CA GLU A 103 -46.61 -40.47 -16.49
C GLU A 103 -48.08 -40.05 -16.61
N ASP A 104 -48.57 -39.23 -15.66
CA ASP A 104 -49.94 -38.70 -15.69
C ASP A 104 -50.21 -37.86 -16.95
N VAL A 105 -49.26 -37.02 -17.35
CA VAL A 105 -49.36 -36.21 -18.59
C VAL A 105 -49.42 -37.10 -19.83
N ILE A 106 -48.60 -38.14 -19.90
CA ILE A 106 -48.56 -39.09 -21.02
C ILE A 106 -49.89 -39.86 -21.08
N VAL A 107 -50.32 -40.47 -19.98
CA VAL A 107 -51.59 -41.22 -19.91
C VAL A 107 -52.74 -40.30 -20.32
N GLY A 108 -52.88 -39.13 -19.68
CA GLY A 108 -53.99 -38.21 -19.95
C GLY A 108 -54.04 -37.70 -21.40
N ARG A 109 -52.89 -37.52 -22.06
CA ARG A 109 -52.84 -37.13 -23.48
C ARG A 109 -53.14 -38.30 -24.43
N LEU A 110 -52.78 -39.53 -24.03
CA LEU A 110 -52.80 -40.71 -24.89
C LEU A 110 -53.97 -41.65 -24.65
N THR A 111 -54.80 -41.45 -23.61
CA THR A 111 -55.99 -42.30 -23.34
C THR A 111 -56.90 -42.42 -24.56
N LYS A 112 -57.04 -41.34 -25.34
CA LYS A 112 -57.85 -41.31 -26.58
C LYS A 112 -57.29 -42.19 -27.71
N PHE A 113 -56.03 -42.61 -27.60
CA PHE A 113 -55.33 -43.53 -28.49
C PHE A 113 -55.16 -44.92 -27.84
N GLY A 114 -56.04 -45.28 -26.91
CA GLY A 114 -56.05 -46.62 -26.33
C GLY A 114 -54.85 -46.94 -25.45
N VAL A 115 -54.26 -45.92 -24.81
CA VAL A 115 -53.26 -46.11 -23.76
C VAL A 115 -53.95 -46.21 -22.40
N GLU A 116 -53.59 -47.22 -21.61
CA GLU A 116 -54.13 -47.43 -20.26
C GLU A 116 -53.12 -47.07 -19.17
N GLU A 117 -51.85 -47.41 -19.38
CA GLU A 117 -50.77 -47.17 -18.43
C GLU A 117 -49.54 -46.61 -19.16
N ALA A 118 -48.79 -45.73 -18.48
CA ALA A 118 -47.47 -45.32 -18.91
C ALA A 118 -46.53 -45.31 -17.70
N ARG A 119 -45.30 -45.78 -17.90
CA ARG A 119 -44.23 -45.80 -16.91
C ARG A 119 -43.01 -45.14 -17.48
N VAL A 120 -42.36 -44.26 -16.72
CA VAL A 120 -41.15 -43.56 -17.14
C VAL A 120 -40.09 -43.64 -16.04
N ARG A 121 -38.85 -43.89 -16.45
CA ARG A 121 -37.72 -43.96 -15.53
C ARG A 121 -36.46 -43.37 -16.14
N ARG A 122 -35.68 -42.66 -15.34
CA ARG A 122 -34.31 -42.29 -15.67
C ARG A 122 -33.35 -43.39 -15.21
N GLU A 123 -32.55 -43.91 -16.13
CA GLU A 123 -31.48 -44.88 -15.86
C GLU A 123 -30.12 -44.21 -16.05
N SER A 124 -29.21 -44.45 -15.10
CA SER A 124 -27.87 -43.87 -15.17
C SER A 124 -27.01 -44.58 -16.20
N ALA A 125 -26.15 -43.82 -16.89
CA ALA A 125 -25.23 -44.38 -17.89
C ALA A 125 -24.29 -45.47 -17.32
N GLN A 126 -24.03 -45.44 -16.01
CA GLN A 126 -23.19 -46.43 -15.31
C GLN A 126 -23.84 -47.81 -15.15
N ALA A 127 -25.16 -47.92 -15.30
CA ALA A 127 -25.90 -49.18 -15.15
C ALA A 127 -26.01 -49.99 -16.46
N GLN A 128 -25.65 -49.40 -17.60
CA GLN A 128 -25.80 -50.02 -18.91
C GLN A 128 -24.43 -50.52 -19.45
N GLU A 129 -24.15 -51.82 -19.30
CA GLU A 129 -23.07 -52.49 -20.05
C GLU A 129 -23.51 -52.65 -21.52
N HIS A 130 -23.41 -51.60 -22.33
CA HIS A 130 -23.58 -51.74 -23.78
C HIS A 130 -22.31 -52.33 -24.42
N PRO A 131 -22.44 -53.29 -25.35
CA PRO A 131 -21.30 -53.80 -26.10
C PRO A 131 -20.68 -52.64 -26.90
N LYS A 132 -19.40 -52.36 -26.66
CA LYS A 132 -18.62 -51.35 -27.37
C LYS A 132 -18.70 -51.60 -28.87
N HIS A 133 -19.53 -50.86 -29.60
CA HIS A 133 -19.37 -50.79 -31.04
C HIS A 133 -18.00 -50.15 -31.31
N LYS A 134 -17.12 -50.90 -31.99
CA LYS A 134 -15.85 -50.38 -32.51
C LYS A 134 -16.18 -49.19 -33.39
N VAL A 135 -15.86 -47.99 -32.91
CA VAL A 135 -15.81 -46.78 -33.73
C VAL A 135 -14.76 -47.06 -34.79
N THR A 136 -15.19 -47.13 -36.04
CA THR A 136 -14.32 -47.19 -37.22
C THR A 136 -13.40 -45.97 -37.18
N GLU A 137 -12.10 -46.14 -37.45
CA GLU A 137 -11.15 -45.02 -37.46
C GLU A 137 -11.68 -43.87 -38.35
N PRO A 138 -11.59 -42.60 -37.88
CA PRO A 138 -12.16 -41.48 -38.61
C PRO A 138 -11.44 -41.33 -39.94
N ASP A 139 -12.22 -41.30 -41.02
CA ASP A 139 -11.75 -40.96 -42.37
C ASP A 139 -11.26 -39.50 -42.37
N ASP A 140 -10.04 -39.24 -42.86
CA ASP A 140 -9.40 -37.92 -42.80
C ASP A 140 -10.20 -36.84 -43.58
N ASN A 141 -11.17 -37.24 -44.41
CA ASN A 141 -12.02 -36.39 -45.25
C ASN A 141 -13.35 -35.93 -44.62
N LEU A 142 -13.62 -36.26 -43.35
CA LEU A 142 -14.86 -35.89 -42.67
C LEU A 142 -15.07 -34.36 -42.57
N GLY A 143 -16.25 -33.88 -42.96
CA GLY A 143 -16.63 -32.47 -42.86
C GLY A 143 -16.86 -32.00 -41.42
N GLY A 144 -16.80 -30.69 -41.17
CA GLY A 144 -16.90 -30.13 -39.80
C GLY A 144 -18.19 -30.51 -39.04
N ILE A 145 -19.34 -30.48 -39.72
CA ILE A 145 -20.64 -30.86 -39.13
C ILE A 145 -20.69 -32.36 -38.84
N GLU A 146 -20.11 -33.17 -39.71
CA GLU A 146 -20.13 -34.63 -39.57
C GLU A 146 -19.29 -35.07 -38.36
N ARG A 147 -18.15 -34.40 -38.10
CA ARG A 147 -17.37 -34.58 -36.86
C ARG A 147 -18.16 -34.19 -35.62
N GLU A 148 -18.84 -33.04 -35.65
CA GLU A 148 -19.64 -32.56 -34.51
C GLU A 148 -20.82 -33.50 -34.21
N LEU A 149 -21.46 -34.06 -35.23
CA LEU A 149 -22.52 -35.07 -35.06
C LEU A 149 -21.98 -36.39 -34.50
N LEU A 150 -20.78 -36.82 -34.91
CA LEU A 150 -20.14 -38.02 -34.36
C LEU A 150 -19.73 -37.84 -32.89
N ASP A 151 -19.13 -36.70 -32.55
CA ASP A 151 -18.76 -36.36 -31.17
C ASP A 151 -20.01 -36.28 -30.28
N LEU A 152 -21.07 -35.61 -30.77
CA LEU A 152 -22.34 -35.52 -30.06
C LEU A 152 -22.98 -36.91 -29.85
N SER A 153 -22.95 -37.78 -30.86
CA SER A 153 -23.41 -39.17 -30.76
C SER A 153 -22.60 -39.99 -29.73
N ALA A 154 -21.28 -39.80 -29.72
CA ALA A 154 -20.40 -40.43 -28.73
C ALA A 154 -20.69 -39.96 -27.30
N ASP A 155 -21.08 -38.70 -27.13
CA ASP A 155 -21.46 -38.13 -25.83
C ASP A 155 -22.84 -38.61 -25.36
N PHE A 156 -23.83 -38.75 -26.25
CA PHE A 156 -25.13 -39.34 -25.93
C PHE A 156 -25.04 -40.79 -25.42
N ASN A 157 -24.00 -41.54 -25.80
CA ASN A 157 -23.76 -42.89 -25.28
C ASN A 157 -23.22 -42.91 -23.84
N LYS A 158 -22.83 -41.75 -23.30
CA LYS A 158 -22.29 -41.60 -21.94
C LYS A 158 -23.26 -40.89 -20.99
N THR A 159 -24.39 -40.43 -21.52
CA THR A 159 -25.43 -39.75 -20.74
C THR A 159 -26.45 -40.72 -20.18
N ASP A 160 -27.13 -40.30 -19.12
CA ASP A 160 -28.28 -41.03 -18.59
C ASP A 160 -29.33 -41.21 -19.69
N THR A 161 -30.14 -42.26 -19.57
CA THR A 161 -31.22 -42.56 -20.51
C THR A 161 -32.56 -42.45 -19.83
N LEU A 162 -33.57 -42.00 -20.57
CA LEU A 162 -34.96 -42.05 -20.17
C LEU A 162 -35.61 -43.25 -20.87
N VAL A 163 -36.14 -44.17 -20.07
CA VAL A 163 -36.89 -45.33 -20.53
C VAL A 163 -38.36 -45.04 -20.35
N ALA A 164 -39.18 -45.37 -21.33
CA ALA A 164 -40.63 -45.28 -21.24
C ALA A 164 -41.27 -46.60 -21.69
N SER A 165 -42.26 -47.06 -20.94
CA SER A 165 -43.09 -48.23 -21.21
C SER A 165 -44.55 -47.79 -21.24
N ILE A 166 -45.23 -47.97 -22.37
CA ILE A 166 -46.61 -47.52 -22.56
C ILE A 166 -47.49 -48.72 -22.94
N GLU A 167 -48.55 -48.96 -22.18
CA GLU A 167 -49.48 -50.07 -22.39
C GLU A 167 -50.64 -49.66 -23.29
N PHE A 168 -50.87 -50.45 -24.34
CA PHE A 168 -52.08 -50.37 -25.15
C PHE A 168 -53.20 -51.23 -24.55
N LYS A 169 -54.46 -50.90 -24.87
CA LYS A 169 -55.67 -51.66 -24.46
C LYS A 169 -55.66 -53.16 -24.77
N ASP A 170 -54.82 -53.60 -25.69
CA ASP A 170 -54.65 -55.02 -26.05
C ASP A 170 -53.59 -55.73 -25.19
N GLY A 171 -53.03 -55.05 -24.19
CA GLY A 171 -52.01 -55.57 -23.26
C GLY A 171 -50.59 -55.54 -23.83
N GLN A 172 -50.38 -55.01 -25.04
CA GLN A 172 -49.03 -54.84 -25.58
C GLN A 172 -48.37 -53.58 -25.02
N TRP A 173 -47.07 -53.70 -24.74
CA TRP A 173 -46.23 -52.63 -24.23
C TRP A 173 -45.31 -52.09 -25.32
N LEU A 174 -45.38 -50.78 -25.53
CA LEU A 174 -44.40 -50.00 -26.28
C LEU A 174 -43.27 -49.59 -25.35
N ASN A 175 -42.08 -50.14 -25.59
CA ASN A 175 -40.89 -49.85 -24.81
C ASN A 175 -39.90 -49.06 -25.67
N PHE A 176 -39.50 -47.88 -25.21
CA PHE A 176 -38.49 -47.11 -25.90
C PHE A 176 -37.53 -46.40 -24.95
N VAL A 177 -36.31 -46.21 -25.44
CA VAL A 177 -35.23 -45.56 -24.70
C VAL A 177 -34.80 -44.30 -25.47
N MET A 178 -34.59 -43.21 -24.74
CA MET A 178 -34.02 -41.98 -25.27
C MET A 178 -32.83 -41.56 -24.41
N PRO A 179 -31.66 -41.26 -24.98
CA PRO A 179 -30.59 -40.64 -24.21
C PRO A 179 -30.99 -39.21 -23.79
N SER A 180 -30.56 -38.80 -22.61
CA SER A 180 -30.72 -37.42 -22.13
C SER A 180 -29.76 -36.47 -22.87
N THR A 181 -30.10 -35.19 -22.91
CA THR A 181 -29.28 -34.18 -23.59
C THR A 181 -27.94 -34.03 -22.87
N PRO A 182 -26.78 -34.23 -23.56
CA PRO A 182 -25.48 -34.13 -22.94
C PRO A 182 -25.22 -32.74 -22.38
N LEU A 183 -24.82 -32.70 -21.11
CA LEU A 183 -24.39 -31.48 -20.44
C LEU A 183 -22.96 -31.16 -20.90
N SER A 184 -22.80 -30.29 -21.90
CA SER A 184 -21.48 -29.80 -22.25
C SER A 184 -20.91 -29.02 -21.05
N PRO A 185 -19.68 -29.30 -20.59
CA PRO A 185 -19.08 -28.57 -19.48
C PRO A 185 -19.02 -27.08 -19.82
N ILE A 186 -19.29 -26.22 -18.84
CA ILE A 186 -19.30 -24.76 -19.04
C ILE A 186 -17.88 -24.23 -19.29
N LEU A 187 -16.90 -24.94 -18.73
CA LEU A 187 -15.48 -24.73 -18.96
C LEU A 187 -15.03 -25.70 -20.05
N THR A 188 -15.25 -25.32 -21.30
CA THR A 188 -14.60 -25.95 -22.46
C THR A 188 -13.26 -25.29 -22.74
N THR A 189 -12.38 -25.97 -23.46
CA THR A 189 -11.12 -25.38 -23.98
C THR A 189 -11.38 -24.10 -24.77
N ASP A 190 -12.52 -24.02 -25.46
CA ASP A 190 -12.86 -22.90 -26.34
C ASP A 190 -13.41 -21.70 -25.57
N SER A 191 -14.06 -21.92 -24.43
CA SER A 191 -14.61 -20.86 -23.57
C SER A 191 -13.62 -20.38 -22.49
N LEU A 192 -12.62 -21.19 -22.14
CA LEU A 192 -11.54 -20.85 -21.22
C LEU A 192 -10.82 -19.52 -21.56
N PRO A 193 -10.43 -19.22 -22.82
CA PRO A 193 -9.78 -17.95 -23.14
C PRO A 193 -10.70 -16.75 -22.91
N LEU A 194 -12.00 -16.88 -23.17
CA LEU A 194 -12.97 -15.82 -22.93
C LEU A 194 -13.06 -15.50 -21.43
N TYR A 195 -13.31 -16.50 -20.58
CA TYR A 195 -13.39 -16.30 -19.12
C TYR A 195 -12.07 -15.78 -18.54
N GLY A 196 -10.93 -16.31 -19.02
CA GLY A 196 -9.62 -15.83 -18.64
C GLY A 196 -9.38 -14.36 -19.01
N SER A 197 -9.81 -13.94 -20.21
CA SER A 197 -9.68 -12.55 -20.65
C SER A 197 -10.52 -11.58 -19.82
N VAL A 198 -11.75 -11.98 -19.44
CA VAL A 198 -12.63 -11.18 -18.58
C VAL A 198 -12.04 -11.03 -17.19
N ALA A 199 -11.54 -12.13 -16.60
CA ALA A 199 -10.86 -12.08 -15.30
C ALA A 199 -9.60 -11.21 -15.34
N ALA A 200 -8.77 -11.34 -16.39
CA ALA A 200 -7.58 -10.52 -16.58
C ALA A 200 -7.93 -9.03 -16.72
N LEU A 201 -8.97 -8.69 -17.51
CA LEU A 201 -9.44 -7.32 -17.67
C LEU A 201 -9.89 -6.71 -16.33
N VAL A 202 -10.64 -7.47 -15.53
CA VAL A 202 -11.07 -7.06 -14.18
C VAL A 202 -9.86 -6.75 -13.29
N VAL A 203 -8.85 -7.61 -13.28
CA VAL A 203 -7.63 -7.41 -12.49
C VAL A 203 -6.85 -6.18 -12.97
N LEU A 204 -6.67 -6.03 -14.29
CA LEU A 204 -5.96 -4.90 -14.89
C LEU A 204 -6.64 -3.56 -14.58
N LEU A 205 -7.97 -3.48 -14.75
CA LEU A 205 -8.76 -2.29 -14.43
C LEU A 205 -8.70 -1.96 -12.93
N SER A 206 -8.72 -2.98 -12.07
CA SER A 206 -8.60 -2.80 -10.62
C SER A 206 -7.22 -2.23 -10.23
N ILE A 207 -6.13 -2.78 -10.79
CA ILE A 207 -4.77 -2.28 -10.58
C ILE A 207 -4.61 -0.85 -11.11
N TRP A 208 -5.14 -0.58 -12.31
CA TRP A 208 -5.10 0.75 -12.93
C TRP A 208 -5.83 1.79 -12.06
N SER A 209 -7.05 1.46 -11.61
CA SER A 209 -7.84 2.31 -10.70
C SER A 209 -7.09 2.60 -9.41
N LEU A 210 -6.48 1.58 -8.79
CA LEU A 210 -5.72 1.77 -7.56
C LEU A 210 -4.52 2.70 -7.76
N ARG A 211 -3.74 2.50 -8.83
CA ARG A 211 -2.59 3.36 -9.13
C ARG A 211 -3.04 4.80 -9.34
N ARG A 212 -4.18 5.02 -9.99
CA ARG A 212 -4.77 6.34 -10.21
C ARG A 212 -5.22 7.00 -8.89
N LEU A 213 -5.81 6.24 -7.98
CA LEU A 213 -6.30 6.74 -6.69
C LEU A 213 -5.17 7.00 -5.68
N THR A 214 -4.10 6.19 -5.71
CA THR A 214 -3.03 6.25 -4.70
C THR A 214 -1.85 7.16 -5.06
N ALA A 215 -1.55 7.33 -6.35
CA ALA A 215 -0.50 8.23 -6.82
C ALA A 215 -0.57 9.65 -6.21
N PRO A 216 -1.74 10.33 -6.16
CA PRO A 216 -1.82 11.68 -5.62
C PRO A 216 -1.49 11.78 -4.12
N TYR A 217 -1.79 10.76 -3.31
CA TYR A 217 -1.48 10.78 -1.88
C TYR A 217 0.02 10.73 -1.60
N ARG A 218 0.76 9.93 -2.38
CA ARG A 218 2.23 9.89 -2.28
C ARG A 218 2.86 11.23 -2.67
N ALA A 219 2.28 11.92 -3.66
CA ALA A 219 2.72 13.26 -4.05
C ALA A 219 2.45 14.30 -2.95
N LEU A 220 1.34 14.16 -2.21
CA LEU A 220 1.04 15.03 -1.08
C LEU A 220 2.01 14.79 0.07
N GLU A 221 2.29 13.53 0.40
CA GLU A 221 3.25 13.16 1.46
C GLU A 221 4.64 13.72 1.17
N SER A 222 5.16 13.52 -0.04
CA SER A 222 6.49 14.01 -0.43
C SER A 222 6.55 15.54 -0.45
N ALA A 223 5.47 16.22 -0.84
CA ALA A 223 5.41 17.68 -0.81
C ALA A 223 5.39 18.23 0.62
N VAL A 224 4.64 17.61 1.54
CA VAL A 224 4.62 18.03 2.95
C VAL A 224 6.00 17.85 3.60
N ARG A 225 6.70 16.74 3.32
CA ARG A 225 8.10 16.57 3.78
C ARG A 225 9.01 17.65 3.23
N ARG A 226 8.92 17.94 1.92
CA ARG A 226 9.71 18.99 1.26
C ARG A 226 9.44 20.38 1.84
N ILE A 227 8.19 20.71 2.20
CA ILE A 227 7.86 21.98 2.87
C ILE A 227 8.53 22.06 4.25
N GLY A 228 8.66 20.93 4.96
CA GLY A 228 9.38 20.86 6.23
C GLY A 228 10.88 21.17 6.10
N ASP A 229 11.51 20.72 5.01
CA ASP A 229 12.93 20.96 4.75
C ASP A 229 13.20 22.34 4.14
N ASP A 230 12.34 22.78 3.21
CA ASP A 230 12.42 24.05 2.50
C ASP A 230 11.03 24.69 2.28
N LEU A 231 10.75 25.73 3.08
CA LEU A 231 9.53 26.54 2.97
C LEU A 231 9.43 27.29 1.62
N LYS A 232 10.54 27.53 0.92
CA LYS A 232 10.57 28.23 -0.37
C LYS A 232 10.36 27.29 -1.56
N SER A 233 10.17 26.00 -1.30
CA SER A 233 9.89 25.01 -2.34
C SER A 233 8.61 25.34 -3.14
N PRO A 234 8.52 24.94 -4.42
CA PRO A 234 7.39 25.28 -5.26
C PRO A 234 6.08 24.64 -4.75
N PRO A 235 4.94 25.36 -4.87
CA PRO A 235 3.65 24.90 -4.38
C PRO A 235 3.16 23.66 -5.13
N LEU A 236 2.26 22.90 -4.49
CA LEU A 236 1.60 21.74 -5.10
C LEU A 236 0.73 22.18 -6.28
N ALA A 237 0.81 21.43 -7.39
CA ALA A 237 -0.03 21.67 -8.55
C ALA A 237 -1.50 21.30 -8.24
N GLU A 238 -2.42 22.25 -8.38
CA GLU A 238 -3.86 22.05 -8.20
C GLU A 238 -4.52 21.35 -9.41
N ARG A 239 -4.04 20.15 -9.77
CA ARG A 239 -4.52 19.37 -10.92
C ARG A 239 -4.98 17.99 -10.47
N GLY A 240 -6.04 17.45 -11.08
CA GLY A 240 -6.60 16.14 -10.73
C GLY A 240 -8.02 16.22 -10.21
N SER A 241 -8.39 15.28 -9.34
CA SER A 241 -9.74 15.18 -8.76
C SER A 241 -10.07 16.38 -7.87
N SER A 242 -11.36 16.60 -7.60
CA SER A 242 -11.85 17.67 -6.71
C SER A 242 -11.22 17.59 -5.32
N GLU A 243 -11.10 16.37 -4.80
CA GLU A 243 -10.57 16.08 -3.46
C GLU A 243 -9.09 16.44 -3.40
N TYR A 244 -8.31 16.05 -4.43
CA TYR A 244 -6.90 16.38 -4.50
C TYR A 244 -6.67 17.88 -4.66
N LYS A 245 -7.45 18.57 -5.51
CA LYS A 245 -7.38 20.03 -5.65
C LYS A 245 -7.63 20.75 -4.33
N SER A 246 -8.64 20.31 -3.58
CA SER A 246 -8.96 20.87 -2.26
C SER A 246 -7.81 20.67 -1.26
N ALA A 247 -7.27 19.45 -1.18
CA ALA A 247 -6.12 19.14 -0.32
C ALA A 247 -4.86 19.94 -0.71
N ALA A 248 -4.53 19.99 -2.01
CA ALA A 248 -3.39 20.76 -2.52
C ALA A 248 -3.52 22.25 -2.17
N ARG A 249 -4.72 22.83 -2.33
CA ARG A 249 -4.99 24.24 -1.96
C ARG A 249 -4.83 24.48 -0.46
N ALA A 250 -5.31 23.57 0.38
CA ALA A 250 -5.15 23.67 1.83
C ALA A 250 -3.66 23.64 2.24
N VAL A 251 -2.87 22.73 1.66
CA VAL A 251 -1.42 22.65 1.91
C VAL A 251 -0.70 23.91 1.40
N ASN A 252 -1.02 24.39 0.19
CA ASN A 252 -0.45 25.62 -0.35
C ASN A 252 -0.76 26.84 0.54
N THR A 253 -1.99 26.93 1.05
CA THR A 253 -2.40 28.00 1.97
C THR A 253 -1.61 27.94 3.29
N MET A 254 -1.42 26.73 3.83
CA MET A 254 -0.61 26.54 5.04
C MET A 254 0.86 26.93 4.81
N GLN A 255 1.44 26.52 3.67
CA GLN A 255 2.81 26.89 3.28
C GLN A 255 2.96 28.42 3.18
N ALA A 256 2.02 29.11 2.53
CA ALA A 256 2.06 30.55 2.39
C ALA A 256 2.03 31.27 3.75
N ARG A 257 1.14 30.85 4.66
CA ARG A 257 1.04 31.40 6.02
C ARG A 257 2.30 31.16 6.84
N LEU A 258 2.89 29.97 6.76
CA LEU A 258 4.14 29.64 7.45
C LEU A 258 5.28 30.51 6.94
N ARG A 259 5.34 30.74 5.63
CA ARG A 259 6.36 31.60 5.02
C ARG A 259 6.24 33.03 5.47
N GLU A 260 5.04 33.59 5.43
CA GLU A 260 4.75 34.95 5.92
C GLU A 260 5.13 35.09 7.40
N TYR A 261 4.77 34.10 8.24
CA TYR A 261 5.13 34.10 9.66
C TYR A 261 6.65 34.10 9.91
N VAL A 262 7.42 33.36 9.11
CA VAL A 262 8.89 33.34 9.21
C VAL A 262 9.48 34.67 8.73
N GLU A 263 9.04 35.17 7.57
CA GLU A 263 9.51 36.45 7.00
C GLU A 263 9.21 37.64 7.95
N ASP A 264 8.04 37.67 8.58
CA ASP A 264 7.67 38.68 9.59
C ASP A 264 8.58 38.63 10.82
N ARG A 265 8.90 37.43 11.30
CA ARG A 265 9.80 37.23 12.44
C ARG A 265 11.21 37.71 12.11
N GLU A 266 11.69 37.49 10.89
CA GLU A 266 12.99 37.96 10.42
C GLU A 266 13.04 39.50 10.31
N LEU A 267 12.01 40.10 9.70
CA LEU A 267 11.87 41.57 9.59
C LEU A 267 11.84 42.24 10.97
N LEU A 268 11.05 41.68 11.89
CA LEU A 268 10.94 42.19 13.26
C LEU A 268 12.28 42.08 14.00
N ALA A 269 12.99 40.96 13.85
CA ALA A 269 14.32 40.81 14.43
C ALA A 269 15.32 41.83 13.85
N ALA A 270 15.33 42.05 12.55
CA ALA A 270 16.21 43.02 11.89
C ALA A 270 15.88 44.47 12.31
N ALA A 271 14.60 44.83 12.44
CA ALA A 271 14.17 46.14 12.91
C ALA A 271 14.59 46.39 14.36
N LEU A 272 14.33 45.43 15.26
CA LEU A 272 14.78 45.50 16.65
C LEU A 272 16.30 45.61 16.76
N ALA A 273 17.05 44.94 15.86
CA ALA A 273 18.51 45.02 15.83
C ALA A 273 19.00 46.45 15.60
N HIS A 274 18.42 47.06 14.58
CA HIS A 274 18.77 48.41 14.17
C HIS A 274 18.43 49.42 15.28
N ASP A 275 17.23 49.32 15.83
CA ASP A 275 16.70 50.28 16.80
C ASP A 275 17.35 50.16 18.19
N LEU A 276 17.92 49.00 18.53
CA LEU A 276 18.74 48.85 19.73
C LEU A 276 20.17 49.38 19.54
N ARG A 277 20.75 49.28 18.34
CA ARG A 277 22.12 49.73 18.07
C ARG A 277 22.25 51.26 18.23
N THR A 278 21.29 52.04 17.73
CA THR A 278 21.32 53.50 17.79
C THR A 278 21.39 54.08 19.22
N PRO A 279 20.53 53.70 20.19
CA PRO A 279 20.63 54.19 21.56
C PRO A 279 21.89 53.68 22.27
N LEU A 280 22.33 52.45 22.01
CA LEU A 280 23.55 51.91 22.60
C LEU A 280 24.79 52.71 22.17
N THR A 281 24.94 52.99 20.87
CA THR A 281 26.03 53.84 20.36
C THR A 281 25.98 55.24 20.97
N ARG A 282 24.79 55.83 21.15
CA ARG A 282 24.66 57.16 21.81
C ARG A 282 25.08 57.12 23.28
N ILE A 283 24.73 56.07 24.01
CA ILE A 283 25.16 55.90 25.40
C ILE A 283 26.68 55.73 25.44
N ARG A 284 27.26 54.96 24.51
CA ARG A 284 28.71 54.76 24.39
C ARG A 284 29.47 56.07 24.22
N LEU A 285 29.04 56.89 23.25
CA LEU A 285 29.63 58.20 22.98
C LEU A 285 29.50 59.14 24.19
N ARG A 286 28.35 59.15 24.88
CA ARG A 286 28.15 59.96 26.10
C ARG A 286 29.03 59.51 27.25
N LEU A 287 29.27 58.21 27.39
CA LEU A 287 30.19 57.67 28.40
C LEU A 287 31.66 57.97 28.06
N GLU A 288 32.03 58.00 26.77
CA GLU A 288 33.38 58.39 26.35
C GLU A 288 33.73 59.84 26.68
N LEU A 289 32.71 60.72 26.72
CA LEU A 289 32.84 62.14 27.10
C LEU A 289 33.00 62.35 28.63
N LEU A 290 32.70 61.35 29.47
CA LEU A 290 32.94 61.44 30.91
C LEU A 290 34.45 61.29 31.21
N ARG A 291 35.05 62.24 31.93
CA ARG A 291 36.47 62.18 32.35
C ARG A 291 36.77 60.96 33.24
N ASN A 292 38.05 60.58 33.35
CA ASN A 292 38.58 59.44 34.13
C ASN A 292 37.91 59.31 35.51
N SER A 293 36.88 58.49 35.56
CA SER A 293 36.14 58.15 36.76
C SER A 293 35.95 56.63 36.77
N PRO A 294 36.14 55.95 37.91
CA PRO A 294 35.85 54.52 38.03
C PRO A 294 34.39 54.18 37.65
N LEU A 295 33.46 55.14 37.74
CA LEU A 295 32.08 54.98 37.30
C LEU A 295 31.96 54.84 35.76
N ARG A 296 32.82 55.51 34.98
CA ARG A 296 32.86 55.40 33.51
C ARG A 296 33.19 53.97 33.09
N THR A 297 34.22 53.39 33.69
CA THR A 297 34.66 52.02 33.39
C THR A 297 33.55 51.01 33.71
N ALA A 298 32.88 51.16 34.87
CA ALA A 298 31.75 50.31 35.24
C ALA A 298 30.53 50.46 34.28
N LEU A 299 30.23 51.67 33.82
CA LEU A 299 29.13 51.92 32.88
C LEU A 299 29.47 51.46 31.45
N MET A 300 30.71 51.63 30.98
CA MET A 300 31.14 51.10 29.69
C MET A 300 31.10 49.57 29.68
N GLN A 301 31.46 48.91 30.79
CA GLN A 301 31.33 47.46 30.93
C GLN A 301 29.86 47.02 30.82
N ASN A 302 28.95 47.68 31.53
CA ASN A 302 27.51 47.39 31.45
C ASN A 302 26.94 47.59 30.03
N LEU A 303 27.42 48.61 29.32
CA LEU A 303 26.99 48.87 27.96
C LEU A 303 27.48 47.77 27.00
N ALA A 304 28.74 47.35 27.13
CA ALA A 304 29.29 46.23 26.38
C ALA A 304 28.51 44.93 26.65
N ASP A 305 28.10 44.70 27.89
CA ASP A 305 27.24 43.56 28.25
C ASP A 305 25.89 43.64 27.51
N ILE A 306 25.23 44.81 27.47
CA ILE A 306 23.95 45.00 26.78
C ILE A 306 24.11 44.85 25.26
N GLU A 307 25.19 45.40 24.68
CA GLU A 307 25.52 45.21 23.26
C GLU A 307 25.70 43.72 22.93
N ALA A 308 26.36 42.96 23.80
CA ALA A 308 26.56 41.52 23.63
C ALA A 308 25.25 40.72 23.79
N ILE A 309 24.35 41.10 24.73
CA ILE A 309 23.00 40.50 24.85
C ILE A 309 22.23 40.71 23.56
N SER A 310 22.14 41.98 23.15
CA SER A 310 21.37 42.39 21.99
C SER A 310 21.87 41.65 20.76
N SER A 311 23.18 41.70 20.49
CA SER A 311 23.77 40.97 19.37
C SER A 311 23.48 39.47 19.43
N SER A 312 23.51 38.83 20.60
CA SER A 312 23.23 37.40 20.75
C SER A 312 21.77 37.05 20.48
N VAL A 313 20.82 37.89 20.93
CA VAL A 313 19.38 37.69 20.70
C VAL A 313 19.04 37.91 19.22
N LEU A 314 19.61 38.95 18.62
CA LEU A 314 19.41 39.28 17.22
C LEU A 314 20.01 38.23 16.32
N ASP A 315 21.21 37.78 16.64
CA ASP A 315 21.81 36.64 15.97
C ASP A 315 20.93 35.39 16.12
N PHE A 316 20.44 35.06 17.31
CA PHE A 316 19.53 33.93 17.50
C PHE A 316 18.27 34.05 16.64
N ALA A 317 17.71 35.25 16.50
CA ALA A 317 16.50 35.49 15.73
C ALA A 317 16.73 35.58 14.21
N THR A 318 17.92 36.00 13.76
CA THR A 318 18.26 36.16 12.33
C THR A 318 19.08 35.01 11.77
N TYR A 319 19.52 34.07 12.62
CA TYR A 319 20.36 32.95 12.21
C TYR A 319 19.69 32.00 11.22
N GLU A 320 18.36 31.89 11.24
CA GLU A 320 17.61 31.12 10.23
C GLU A 320 17.72 31.74 8.82
N ALA A 321 17.99 33.04 8.71
CA ALA A 321 17.84 33.84 7.49
C ALA A 321 19.08 33.93 6.58
N LYS A 322 20.29 33.59 7.06
CA LYS A 322 21.50 33.74 6.21
C LYS A 322 21.61 32.57 5.23
N GLY A 323 21.32 32.87 3.95
CA GLY A 323 21.38 32.00 2.77
C GLY A 323 22.79 31.54 2.39
N GLU A 324 23.51 30.92 3.32
CA GLU A 324 24.73 30.18 3.03
C GLU A 324 24.33 28.84 2.39
N GLU A 325 24.89 28.51 1.23
CA GLU A 325 24.62 27.22 0.59
C GLU A 325 25.37 26.10 1.32
N PRO A 326 24.75 24.92 1.53
CA PRO A 326 25.45 23.80 2.14
C PRO A 326 26.58 23.25 1.23
N GLU A 327 27.75 23.03 1.81
CA GLU A 327 28.95 22.54 1.12
C GLU A 327 29.62 21.39 1.88
N ARG A 328 30.59 20.74 1.23
CA ARG A 328 31.42 19.70 1.87
C ARG A 328 32.50 20.39 2.70
N ILE A 329 32.50 20.14 4.00
CA ILE A 329 33.36 20.82 4.96
C ILE A 329 34.32 19.79 5.57
N ASP A 330 35.62 20.06 5.48
CA ASP A 330 36.61 19.37 6.31
C ASP A 330 36.45 19.84 7.77
N PHE A 331 35.78 19.02 8.56
CA PHE A 331 35.40 19.34 9.92
C PHE A 331 36.63 19.47 10.84
N TRP A 332 37.72 18.75 10.55
CA TRP A 332 38.97 18.90 11.29
C TRP A 332 39.51 20.32 11.13
N SER A 333 39.65 20.79 9.89
CA SER A 333 40.16 22.14 9.59
C SER A 333 39.28 23.24 10.22
N LEU A 334 37.96 23.02 10.26
CA LEU A 334 37.04 23.93 10.94
C LEU A 334 37.31 23.99 12.45
N VAL A 335 37.38 22.85 13.13
CA VAL A 335 37.64 22.81 14.58
C VAL A 335 39.04 23.33 14.92
N ASP A 336 40.05 22.96 14.13
CA ASP A 336 41.43 23.41 14.29
C ASP A 336 41.54 24.94 14.19
N SER A 337 40.84 25.55 13.23
CA SER A 337 40.79 27.01 13.10
C SER A 337 40.08 27.72 14.25
N VAL A 338 39.15 27.06 14.95
CA VAL A 338 38.52 27.60 16.18
C VAL A 338 39.48 27.47 17.36
N ALA A 339 40.22 26.36 17.44
CA ALA A 339 41.22 26.12 18.48
C ALA A 339 42.40 27.10 18.39
N ASP A 340 42.92 27.35 17.19
CA ASP A 340 44.03 28.30 16.96
C ASP A 340 43.70 29.73 17.42
N GLY A 341 42.42 30.10 17.40
CA GLY A 341 41.95 31.41 17.89
C GLY A 341 41.91 31.54 19.41
N ASN A 342 42.11 30.46 20.17
CA ASN A 342 41.96 30.43 21.62
C ASN A 342 43.13 29.71 22.33
N PRO A 343 44.01 30.42 23.07
CA PRO A 343 45.18 29.82 23.72
C PRO A 343 44.83 28.85 24.86
N GLN A 344 43.58 28.86 25.36
CA GLN A 344 43.10 27.95 26.41
C GLN A 344 42.49 26.66 25.85
N VAL A 345 42.61 26.42 24.55
CA VAL A 345 42.10 25.23 23.87
C VAL A 345 43.28 24.32 23.51
N VAL A 346 43.16 23.03 23.84
CA VAL A 346 44.20 22.03 23.57
C VAL A 346 43.56 20.77 22.99
N PHE A 347 44.20 20.16 22.00
CA PHE A 347 43.81 18.82 21.55
C PHE A 347 44.38 17.77 22.50
N ASP A 348 43.51 16.94 23.08
CA ASP A 348 43.91 15.85 23.98
C ASP A 348 44.27 14.63 23.12
N GLY A 349 45.54 14.58 22.69
CA GLY A 349 46.07 13.57 21.78
C GLY A 349 47.07 14.13 20.76
N SER A 350 47.43 13.33 19.77
CA SER A 350 48.25 13.80 18.65
C SER A 350 47.41 14.73 17.78
N ARG A 351 47.87 15.97 17.53
CA ARG A 351 47.29 16.91 16.54
C ARG A 351 47.53 16.41 15.09
N LYS A 352 47.30 15.12 14.85
CA LYS A 352 47.36 14.51 13.53
C LYS A 352 46.00 14.71 12.90
N HIS A 353 46.00 15.38 11.74
CA HIS A 353 44.83 15.52 10.88
C HIS A 353 44.22 14.15 10.62
N ALA A 354 43.11 13.83 11.29
CA ALA A 354 42.37 12.61 11.02
C ALA A 354 41.77 12.75 9.61
N ARG A 355 42.37 12.06 8.62
CA ARG A 355 41.93 12.13 7.22
C ARG A 355 40.50 11.59 7.11
N GLY A 356 39.63 12.32 6.41
CA GLY A 356 38.29 11.85 6.03
C GLY A 356 37.13 12.38 6.88
N LEU A 357 37.38 13.30 7.82
CA LEU A 357 36.36 13.99 8.62
C LEU A 357 35.59 15.04 7.80
N VAL A 358 34.94 14.61 6.71
CA VAL A 358 34.17 15.49 5.84
C VAL A 358 32.69 15.36 6.17
N CYS A 359 32.05 16.47 6.51
CA CYS A 359 30.60 16.57 6.69
C CYS A 359 29.96 17.45 5.61
N TYR A 360 28.63 17.46 5.54
CA TYR A 360 27.88 18.34 4.66
C TYR A 360 27.10 19.35 5.50
N GLY A 361 27.31 20.64 5.26
CA GLY A 361 26.65 21.67 6.04
C GLY A 361 27.07 23.08 5.64
N ARG A 362 26.75 24.06 6.49
CA ARG A 362 27.10 25.47 6.29
C ARG A 362 28.33 25.83 7.14
N THR A 363 29.36 26.41 6.54
CA THR A 363 30.66 26.63 7.19
C THR A 363 30.56 27.62 8.35
N VAL A 364 29.90 28.76 8.18
CA VAL A 364 29.73 29.77 9.24
C VAL A 364 28.87 29.23 10.38
N ALA A 365 27.82 28.49 10.04
CA ALA A 365 26.96 27.80 10.97
C ALA A 365 27.73 26.81 11.89
N LEU A 366 28.43 25.86 11.29
CA LEU A 366 29.17 24.84 12.04
C LEU A 366 30.32 25.45 12.84
N ARG A 367 31.02 26.45 12.29
CA ARG A 367 32.04 27.21 13.03
C ARG A 367 31.46 27.80 14.31
N ARG A 368 30.29 28.45 14.21
CA ARG A 368 29.60 29.03 15.36
C ARG A 368 29.17 27.98 16.39
N CYS A 369 28.67 26.83 15.94
CA CYS A 369 28.33 25.72 16.83
C CYS A 369 29.55 25.32 17.68
N VAL A 370 30.68 25.07 17.03
CA VAL A 370 31.92 24.71 17.71
C VAL A 370 32.41 25.83 18.63
N THR A 371 32.46 27.08 18.16
CA THR A 371 32.86 28.24 18.97
C THR A 371 32.01 28.37 20.23
N ASN A 372 30.69 28.25 20.14
CA ASN A 372 29.81 28.34 21.32
C ASN A 372 30.09 27.24 22.36
N LEU A 373 30.43 26.02 21.93
CA LEU A 373 30.75 24.93 22.84
C LEU A 373 32.12 25.12 23.49
N VAL A 374 33.11 25.54 22.69
CA VAL A 374 34.47 25.84 23.15
C VAL A 374 34.48 27.01 24.13
N ASP A 375 33.81 28.11 23.80
CA ASP A 375 33.71 29.28 24.67
C ASP A 375 33.04 28.92 25.99
N ASN A 376 32.04 28.03 25.97
CA ASN A 376 31.41 27.52 27.18
C ASN A 376 32.41 26.74 28.05
N ALA A 377 33.15 25.79 27.46
CA ALA A 377 34.16 25.00 28.16
C ALA A 377 35.28 25.87 28.77
N VAL A 378 35.83 26.81 27.99
CA VAL A 378 36.86 27.75 28.44
C VAL A 378 36.34 28.63 29.57
N LYS A 379 35.12 29.15 29.45
CA LYS A 379 34.57 30.09 30.41
C LYS A 379 34.25 29.46 31.77
N TYR A 380 33.73 28.24 31.81
CA TYR A 380 33.33 27.59 33.06
C TYR A 380 34.39 26.64 33.63
N GLY A 381 35.27 26.08 32.79
CA GLY A 381 36.34 25.17 33.22
C GLY A 381 37.76 25.69 33.00
N GLY A 382 37.94 26.92 32.50
CA GLY A 382 39.26 27.57 32.31
C GLY A 382 40.11 26.98 31.18
N LYS A 383 39.78 25.80 30.67
CA LYS A 383 40.47 25.12 29.59
C LYS A 383 39.50 24.19 28.86
N ALA A 384 39.63 24.10 27.55
CA ALA A 384 38.88 23.14 26.74
C ALA A 384 39.84 22.10 26.13
N ARG A 385 39.56 20.82 26.36
CA ARG A 385 40.28 19.68 25.77
C ARG A 385 39.44 19.07 24.66
N LEU A 386 39.94 19.11 23.44
CA LEU A 386 39.24 18.65 22.24
C LEU A 386 39.74 17.27 21.81
N VAL A 387 38.80 16.37 21.50
CA VAL A 387 39.07 15.09 20.85
C VAL A 387 38.10 14.92 19.69
N LEU A 388 38.61 14.74 18.47
CA LEU A 388 37.80 14.33 17.33
C LEU A 388 37.99 12.84 17.07
N SER A 389 36.88 12.16 16.88
CA SER A 389 36.82 10.78 16.44
C SER A 389 35.74 10.63 15.38
N GLN A 390 35.71 9.50 14.69
CA GLN A 390 34.62 9.13 13.79
C GLN A 390 34.26 7.67 14.00
N ASN A 391 33.00 7.35 13.78
CA ASN A 391 32.55 5.98 13.52
C ASN A 391 32.26 5.83 12.02
N GLU A 392 31.56 4.77 11.61
CA GLU A 392 31.25 4.54 10.19
C GLU A 392 30.31 5.60 9.57
N THR A 393 29.48 6.26 10.38
CA THR A 393 28.38 7.11 9.92
C THR A 393 28.48 8.58 10.37
N GLU A 394 29.23 8.87 11.42
CA GLU A 394 29.22 10.15 12.14
C GLU A 394 30.62 10.54 12.62
N ILE A 395 30.84 11.85 12.70
CA ILE A 395 31.95 12.53 13.36
C ILE A 395 31.52 12.86 14.79
N LEU A 396 32.37 12.56 15.78
CA LEU A 396 32.18 12.91 17.18
C LEU A 396 33.29 13.87 17.63
N LEU A 397 32.90 15.09 17.97
CA LEU A 397 33.74 16.05 18.68
C LEU A 397 33.40 16.02 20.17
N THR A 398 34.38 15.64 20.98
CA THR A 398 34.30 15.69 22.44
C THR A 398 35.06 16.91 22.95
N ILE A 399 34.43 17.66 23.85
CA ILE A 399 34.97 18.88 24.46
C ILE A 399 34.89 18.72 25.98
N ASP A 400 36.04 18.48 26.60
CA ASP A 400 36.16 18.28 28.04
C ASP A 400 36.64 19.56 28.74
N ASP A 401 35.96 19.98 29.78
CA ASP A 401 36.37 21.08 30.67
C ASP A 401 36.65 20.59 32.11
N ASP A 402 37.20 21.48 32.93
CA ASP A 402 37.49 21.26 34.36
C ASP A 402 36.54 22.08 35.27
N GLY A 403 35.35 22.42 34.76
CA GLY A 403 34.35 23.19 35.50
C GLY A 403 33.62 22.39 36.59
N PRO A 404 32.63 23.01 37.26
CA PRO A 404 31.86 22.35 38.32
C PRO A 404 30.89 21.26 37.80
N GLY A 405 30.72 21.13 36.48
CA GLY A 405 29.68 20.28 35.87
C GLY A 405 28.28 20.89 35.94
N ILE A 406 27.27 20.10 35.58
CA ILE A 406 25.86 20.49 35.58
C ILE A 406 25.04 19.46 36.38
N PRO A 407 24.16 19.87 37.31
CA PRO A 407 23.27 18.92 37.99
C PRO A 407 22.46 18.09 37.00
N GLU A 408 22.35 16.77 37.21
CA GLU A 408 21.73 15.85 36.23
C GLU A 408 20.32 16.27 35.79
N GLY A 409 19.50 16.78 36.72
CA GLY A 409 18.14 17.27 36.42
C GLY A 409 18.07 18.57 35.59
N GLN A 410 19.21 19.21 35.32
CA GLN A 410 19.32 20.44 34.52
C GLN A 410 20.00 20.24 33.16
N MET A 411 20.59 19.06 32.91
CA MET A 411 21.39 18.75 31.72
C MET A 411 20.63 19.00 30.40
N GLU A 412 19.35 18.66 30.36
CA GLU A 412 18.48 18.93 29.20
C GLU A 412 17.89 20.35 29.20
N LYS A 413 17.64 20.91 30.40
CA LYS A 413 17.03 22.24 30.53
C LYS A 413 17.97 23.37 30.12
N ILE A 414 19.29 23.16 30.24
CA ILE A 414 20.31 24.17 29.90
C ILE A 414 20.36 24.50 28.40
N PHE A 415 19.80 23.63 27.55
CA PHE A 415 19.64 23.87 26.13
C PHE A 415 18.43 24.74 25.77
N ARG A 416 17.62 25.15 26.75
CA ARG A 416 16.54 26.12 26.52
C ARG A 416 17.11 27.53 26.42
N PRO A 417 16.53 28.41 25.57
CA PRO A 417 16.93 29.80 25.50
C PRO A 417 16.95 30.45 26.89
N PHE A 418 18.02 31.19 27.20
CA PHE A 418 18.21 31.92 28.45
C PHE A 418 18.36 31.06 29.73
N ALA A 419 18.45 29.74 29.61
CA ALA A 419 18.66 28.87 30.76
C ALA A 419 20.10 28.99 31.32
N ARG A 420 20.23 28.97 32.65
CA ARG A 420 21.52 28.98 33.39
C ARG A 420 21.41 28.09 34.63
N VAL A 421 22.54 27.52 35.06
CA VAL A 421 22.64 26.67 36.27
C VAL A 421 22.69 27.51 37.55
N GLU A 422 23.33 28.67 37.52
CA GLU A 422 23.43 29.59 38.66
C GLU A 422 22.26 30.59 38.70
N ALA A 423 21.61 30.72 39.86
CA ALA A 423 20.60 31.76 40.12
C ALA A 423 21.21 33.15 40.39
N SER A 424 22.53 33.22 40.63
CA SER A 424 23.22 34.46 41.01
C SER A 424 23.61 35.28 39.78
N ARG A 425 23.18 36.54 39.74
CA ARG A 425 23.60 37.59 38.79
C ARG A 425 25.05 38.04 39.04
N ASN A 426 26.01 37.11 39.16
CA ASN A 426 27.39 37.52 39.28
C ASN A 426 27.94 37.90 37.89
N ARG A 427 28.21 39.20 37.71
CA ARG A 427 28.67 39.85 36.47
C ARG A 427 29.96 39.27 35.88
N GLN A 428 30.69 38.42 36.60
CA GLN A 428 32.01 37.90 36.18
C GLN A 428 31.92 36.70 35.21
N THR A 429 30.84 35.91 35.23
CA THR A 429 30.68 34.73 34.35
C THR A 429 29.93 35.07 33.06
N GLY A 430 30.26 36.18 32.41
CA GLY A 430 29.53 36.85 31.30
C GLY A 430 29.01 35.95 30.16
N GLY A 431 27.72 35.63 30.16
CA GLY A 431 27.05 34.97 29.03
C GLY A 431 25.55 34.77 29.26
N PHE A 432 24.77 34.80 28.19
CA PHE A 432 23.31 35.05 28.23
C PHE A 432 22.45 33.79 28.08
N GLY A 433 23.04 32.59 28.20
CA GLY A 433 22.30 31.31 28.12
C GLY A 433 21.81 30.94 26.72
N LEU A 434 22.34 31.59 25.67
CA LEU A 434 21.96 31.30 24.27
C LEU A 434 22.95 30.37 23.55
N GLY A 435 24.22 30.32 23.97
CA GLY A 435 25.29 29.60 23.26
C GLY A 435 25.00 28.10 23.06
N LEU A 436 24.64 27.39 24.14
CA LEU A 436 24.30 25.96 24.08
C LEU A 436 23.04 25.69 23.25
N THR A 437 22.02 26.56 23.37
CA THR A 437 20.79 26.49 22.57
C THR A 437 21.12 26.60 21.07
N ILE A 438 21.93 27.60 20.71
CA ILE A 438 22.38 27.82 19.33
C ILE A 438 23.17 26.61 18.85
N ALA A 439 24.16 26.15 19.61
CA ALA A 439 24.99 25.00 19.21
C ALA A 439 24.15 23.75 18.91
N ARG A 440 23.18 23.43 19.78
CA ARG A 440 22.33 22.25 19.59
C ARG A 440 21.36 22.39 18.41
N ASN A 441 20.76 23.56 18.23
CA ASN A 441 19.89 23.81 17.07
C ASN A 441 20.66 23.67 15.75
N ILE A 442 21.91 24.16 15.71
CA ILE A 442 22.78 24.01 14.54
C ILE A 442 23.11 22.54 14.28
N ALA A 443 23.53 21.79 15.30
CA ALA A 443 23.87 20.37 15.16
C ALA A 443 22.68 19.58 14.61
N ARG A 444 21.49 19.74 15.21
CA ARG A 444 20.25 19.06 14.80
C ARG A 444 19.83 19.37 13.38
N ARG A 445 20.02 20.63 12.94
CA ARG A 445 19.72 21.02 11.56
C ARG A 445 20.56 20.27 10.52
N PHE A 446 21.77 19.87 10.88
CA PHE A 446 22.65 19.08 10.01
C PHE A 446 22.62 17.58 10.36
N GLY A 447 21.55 17.11 10.99
CA GLY A 447 21.33 15.69 11.30
C GLY A 447 22.15 15.16 12.49
N GLY A 448 22.78 16.03 13.27
CA GLY A 448 23.54 15.71 14.46
C GLY A 448 22.82 16.02 15.77
N ASP A 449 23.53 15.99 16.91
CA ASP A 449 23.04 16.52 18.18
C ASP A 449 24.20 17.00 19.08
N VAL A 450 23.85 17.73 20.14
CA VAL A 450 24.78 18.03 21.24
C VAL A 450 24.28 17.37 22.51
N ARG A 451 25.15 16.62 23.18
CA ARG A 451 24.90 16.00 24.50
C ARG A 451 25.90 16.49 25.53
N LEU A 452 25.48 16.51 26.78
CA LEU A 452 26.31 16.92 27.90
C LEU A 452 26.36 15.80 28.94
N HIS A 453 27.56 15.53 29.45
CA HIS A 453 27.82 14.52 30.47
C HIS A 453 28.77 15.09 31.53
N ASN A 454 28.52 14.83 32.81
CA ASN A 454 29.52 15.13 33.84
C ASN A 454 30.66 14.13 33.75
N ARG A 455 31.90 14.61 33.93
CA ARG A 455 33.11 13.77 33.87
C ARG A 455 33.38 13.15 35.24
N THR A 456 33.87 11.91 35.24
CA THR A 456 34.40 11.24 36.43
C THR A 456 35.68 11.96 36.87
N GLY A 457 35.61 12.69 37.99
CA GLY A 457 36.72 13.51 38.49
C GLY A 457 36.46 15.03 38.46
N GLY A 458 35.28 15.47 38.02
CA GLY A 458 34.91 16.89 37.88
C GLY A 458 35.00 17.38 36.44
N GLY A 459 34.24 18.42 36.11
CA GLY A 459 34.13 18.94 34.74
C GLY A 459 32.90 18.46 33.97
N LEU A 460 32.67 19.12 32.84
CA LEU A 460 31.64 18.79 31.87
C LEU A 460 32.29 18.29 30.58
N ARG A 461 31.64 17.31 29.95
CA ARG A 461 31.92 16.82 28.60
C ARG A 461 30.77 17.23 27.70
N ALA A 462 31.07 18.00 26.66
CA ALA A 462 30.14 18.23 25.57
C ALA A 462 30.49 17.34 24.37
N GLU A 463 29.52 16.57 23.91
CA GLU A 463 29.63 15.68 22.75
C GLU A 463 28.79 16.25 21.60
N LEU A 464 29.46 16.67 20.54
CA LEU A 464 28.84 17.10 19.28
C LEU A 464 28.97 15.96 18.27
N THR A 465 27.84 15.44 17.81
CA THR A 465 27.78 14.48 16.70
C THR A 465 27.35 15.16 15.41
N ILE A 466 27.98 14.83 14.29
CA ILE A 466 27.61 15.30 12.95
C ILE A 466 27.73 14.15 11.95
N PRO A 467 26.75 13.89 11.08
CA PRO A 467 26.85 12.86 10.05
C PRO A 467 28.02 13.07 9.08
N LEU A 468 28.72 11.98 8.74
CA LEU A 468 29.72 11.97 7.68
C LEU A 468 29.05 12.22 6.32
N ALA A 469 29.73 12.91 5.41
CA ALA A 469 29.22 13.21 4.07
C ALA A 469 28.88 11.94 3.25
N LYS A 470 29.51 10.79 3.55
CA LYS A 470 29.16 9.48 2.96
C LYS A 470 27.82 8.93 3.47
N GLY A 471 27.45 9.21 4.74
CA GLY A 471 26.16 8.85 5.32
C GLY A 471 25.03 9.82 4.95
N ALA A 472 25.34 11.09 4.69
CA ALA A 472 24.35 12.10 4.30
C ALA A 472 23.69 11.82 2.93
N GLN A 473 24.39 11.15 2.00
CA GLN A 473 23.81 10.69 0.73
C GLN A 473 22.73 9.60 0.89
N LEU A 474 22.72 8.86 2.00
CA LEU A 474 21.68 7.87 2.31
C LEU A 474 20.40 8.51 2.86
N HIS A 475 20.49 9.68 3.49
CA HIS A 475 19.32 10.41 4.02
C HIS A 475 18.72 11.41 3.04
N ALA A 476 19.50 11.97 2.10
CA ALA A 476 18.95 12.78 1.00
C ALA A 476 18.25 11.95 -0.09
N ALA A 477 18.33 10.62 -0.01
CA ALA A 477 17.75 9.67 -0.97
C ALA A 477 16.59 8.81 -0.39
N GLN A 478 16.07 9.16 0.80
CA GLN A 478 14.90 8.55 1.43
C GLN A 478 13.85 9.62 1.75
#